data_AF-A0AA41QWE6-F1
#
_entry.id   AF-A0AA41QWE6-F1
#
_cell.length_a   1.000
_cell.length_b   1.000
_cell.length_c   1.000
_cell.angle_alpha   90.00
_cell.angle_beta   90.00
_cell.angle_gamma   90.00
#
_symmetry.space_group_name_H-M   'P 1'
#
loop_
_entity.id
_entity.type
_entity.pdbx_description
1 polymer ?
#
loop_
_entity_poly.entity_id
_entity_poly.type
_entity_poly.pdbx_seq_one_letter_code
_entity_poly.pdbx_strand_id
1 'polypeptide(L)'
;MTRPRLPFRTARNFRRSRIKRLIAALLGLGLIAATMGFLVLSGQITLQSSTGAKVSSGLHEVATVPVNASQLVTWLPDAWQRERVLEPATRMMIAASYIRAWAAIGRFQSTGERPAVIDTFSGAARRAVLELPRTGPSATWDLRHSLELEFYALDGATVAFHDGGANIARTVGTGVSETVLLSHESYDVVMVLEDGFWRIRQLRRSAGSDTATLTTDAAGATAITGAAATTPRAIPASLATEYRPAGWAPVVPVAVKATATPTPTPGATLTPAPSVTPTPAPAPAPAPAPTLLAPATLGTDFARLRALGFDTIRVPLPYTELGGATPTDDAITGLITLLEQADRHGLRVQLVLFDGFPDLTPANWLAADAHLTAIATAVRGQPALALWDLADRPEQRTIGSPSPAEIRAFLLHIGATLRELDPGTPQTISWATSTAAADPSMAGLVDAVSLHLTGGGDPTAAIEAVRTALPDRAMLLTVTGLSTEGGWGPLPKTETRQASDVARVLLAAERAGLSHLSVATLTDTKTDAGGLLRTDGSAKPAAALFEAGAPLTTIPAAGVLDYATSKFWILVVAVLLAAAGALLWARRLRRTRMPQKPGSADSPTTELHKHPGDTPE
;
A
#
# COMPACT_ATOMS: atom_id res chain seq x y z
N MET A 1 -108.56 -14.46 -18.74
CA MET A 1 -107.62 -15.18 -19.62
C MET A 1 -106.30 -14.42 -19.67
N THR A 2 -105.23 -15.08 -19.22
CA THR A 2 -103.83 -14.98 -19.70
C THR A 2 -103.21 -13.64 -20.13
N ARG A 3 -102.29 -13.18 -19.26
CA ARG A 3 -100.85 -12.87 -19.50
C ARG A 3 -100.41 -11.58 -20.26
N PRO A 4 -99.18 -11.10 -19.96
CA PRO A 4 -98.89 -9.67 -19.72
C PRO A 4 -97.82 -9.09 -20.66
N ARG A 5 -97.54 -7.78 -20.55
CA ARG A 5 -96.29 -7.17 -21.04
C ARG A 5 -95.74 -6.14 -20.04
N LEU A 6 -94.53 -6.41 -19.56
CA LEU A 6 -93.62 -5.48 -18.88
C LEU A 6 -93.12 -4.40 -19.86
N PRO A 7 -92.64 -3.26 -19.34
CA PRO A 7 -91.49 -2.61 -19.95
C PRO A 7 -90.32 -2.39 -18.98
N PHE A 8 -89.15 -2.73 -19.53
CA PHE A 8 -87.80 -2.34 -19.14
C PHE A 8 -87.58 -0.82 -19.24
N ARG A 9 -86.83 -0.25 -18.28
CA ARG A 9 -85.67 0.68 -18.45
C ARG A 9 -85.40 1.37 -17.08
N THR A 10 -84.22 1.23 -16.48
CA THR A 10 -83.06 2.08 -16.82
C THR A 10 -81.78 1.55 -16.16
N ALA A 11 -80.93 0.84 -16.93
CA ALA A 11 -79.56 0.48 -16.54
C ALA A 11 -78.52 1.20 -17.41
N ARG A 12 -78.70 2.51 -17.67
CA ARG A 12 -77.84 3.29 -18.59
C ARG A 12 -76.90 4.30 -17.90
N ASN A 13 -77.09 4.58 -16.61
CA ASN A 13 -76.34 5.65 -15.92
C ASN A 13 -75.06 5.19 -15.19
N PHE A 14 -74.86 3.89 -14.93
CA PHE A 14 -73.68 3.40 -14.20
C PHE A 14 -72.40 3.19 -15.06
N ARG A 15 -72.52 2.97 -16.38
CA ARG A 15 -71.35 2.75 -17.26
C ARG A 15 -70.62 4.04 -17.66
N ARG A 16 -71.31 5.18 -17.73
CA ARG A 16 -70.70 6.48 -18.11
C ARG A 16 -69.79 7.05 -17.02
N SER A 17 -70.03 6.75 -15.73
CA SER A 17 -69.20 7.26 -14.63
C SER A 17 -67.88 6.52 -14.49
N ARG A 18 -67.82 5.21 -14.77
CA ARG A 18 -66.59 4.41 -14.71
C ARG A 18 -65.62 4.74 -15.85
N ILE A 19 -66.12 4.96 -17.07
CA ILE A 19 -65.29 5.37 -18.22
C ILE A 19 -64.69 6.76 -17.99
N LYS A 20 -65.47 7.71 -17.45
CA LYS A 20 -64.97 9.04 -17.09
C LYS A 20 -63.88 9.00 -16.02
N ARG A 21 -64.01 8.11 -15.01
CA ARG A 21 -62.98 7.91 -13.97
C ARG A 21 -61.72 7.24 -14.53
N LEU A 22 -61.84 6.30 -15.47
CA LEU A 22 -60.71 5.67 -16.16
C LEU A 22 -59.94 6.67 -17.04
N ILE A 23 -60.65 7.51 -17.79
CA ILE A 23 -60.03 8.58 -18.59
C ILE A 23 -59.35 9.61 -17.68
N ALA A 24 -59.99 10.01 -16.57
CA ALA A 24 -59.38 10.92 -15.59
C ALA A 24 -58.14 10.31 -14.92
N ALA A 25 -58.15 9.02 -14.61
CA ALA A 25 -57.00 8.32 -14.05
C ALA A 25 -55.84 8.23 -15.06
N LEU A 26 -56.12 7.94 -16.33
CA LEU A 26 -55.09 7.91 -17.39
C LEU A 26 -54.50 9.31 -17.66
N LEU A 27 -55.33 10.35 -17.64
CA LEU A 27 -54.87 11.74 -17.75
C LEU A 27 -54.02 12.15 -16.53
N GLY A 28 -54.40 11.72 -15.32
CA GLY A 28 -53.61 11.95 -14.11
C GLY A 28 -52.24 11.25 -14.17
N LEU A 29 -52.21 10.00 -14.63
CA LEU A 29 -50.95 9.25 -14.82
C LEU A 29 -50.05 9.87 -15.89
N GLY A 30 -50.64 10.35 -16.99
CA GLY A 30 -49.93 11.09 -18.02
C GLY A 30 -49.34 12.40 -17.51
N LEU A 31 -50.07 13.14 -16.66
CA LEU A 31 -49.58 14.37 -16.06
C LEU A 31 -48.42 14.12 -15.09
N ILE A 32 -48.49 13.05 -14.30
CA ILE A 32 -47.40 12.64 -13.39
C ILE A 32 -46.15 12.24 -14.20
N ALA A 33 -46.32 11.48 -15.28
CA ALA A 33 -45.20 11.11 -16.14
C ALA A 33 -44.56 12.33 -16.82
N ALA A 34 -45.37 13.28 -17.28
CA ALA A 34 -44.87 14.53 -17.88
C ALA A 34 -44.15 15.42 -16.87
N THR A 35 -44.67 15.55 -15.65
CA THR A 35 -43.99 16.32 -14.58
C THR A 35 -42.70 15.65 -14.14
N MET A 36 -42.66 14.32 -14.05
CA MET A 36 -41.45 13.59 -13.71
C MET A 36 -40.40 13.66 -14.83
N GLY A 37 -40.83 13.60 -16.10
CA GLY A 37 -39.97 13.85 -17.26
C GLY A 37 -39.43 15.28 -17.29
N PHE A 38 -40.25 16.28 -16.95
CA PHE A 38 -39.82 17.66 -16.83
C PHE A 38 -38.82 17.85 -15.69
N LEU A 39 -39.00 17.18 -14.55
CA LEU A 39 -38.05 17.21 -13.43
C LEU A 39 -36.70 16.55 -13.78
N VAL A 40 -36.73 15.42 -14.50
CA VAL A 40 -35.49 14.78 -14.98
C VAL A 40 -34.79 15.67 -16.01
N LEU A 41 -35.54 16.30 -16.93
CA LEU A 41 -34.98 17.19 -17.93
C LEU A 41 -34.42 18.48 -17.31
N SER A 42 -35.10 19.06 -16.33
CA SER A 42 -34.60 20.24 -15.59
C SER A 42 -33.44 19.87 -14.67
N GLY A 43 -33.41 18.66 -14.11
CA GLY A 43 -32.24 18.08 -13.44
C GLY A 43 -31.04 17.90 -14.37
N GLN A 44 -31.27 17.41 -15.59
CA GLN A 44 -30.24 17.30 -16.64
C GLN A 44 -29.73 18.67 -17.10
N ILE A 45 -30.63 19.65 -17.28
CA ILE A 45 -30.27 21.03 -17.62
C ILE A 45 -29.52 21.70 -16.46
N THR A 46 -29.87 21.45 -15.20
CA THR A 46 -29.13 21.96 -14.03
C THR A 46 -27.78 21.24 -13.85
N LEU A 47 -27.65 19.96 -14.18
CA LEU A 47 -26.36 19.26 -14.24
C LEU A 47 -25.49 19.76 -15.41
N GLN A 48 -26.07 20.03 -16.58
CA GLN A 48 -25.38 20.62 -17.73
C GLN A 48 -25.12 22.13 -17.60
N SER A 49 -25.84 22.85 -16.73
CA SER A 49 -25.58 24.28 -16.43
C SER A 49 -24.79 24.50 -15.14
N SER A 50 -24.68 23.49 -14.27
CA SER A 50 -23.74 23.44 -13.14
C SER A 50 -22.36 22.91 -13.53
N THR A 51 -22.20 22.28 -14.70
CA THR A 51 -21.00 22.51 -15.51
C THR A 51 -21.06 23.96 -15.98
N GLY A 52 -20.68 24.85 -15.06
CA GLY A 52 -20.80 26.29 -15.23
C GLY A 52 -20.28 26.73 -16.59
N ALA A 53 -21.06 27.58 -17.25
CA ALA A 53 -20.52 28.48 -18.26
C ALA A 53 -19.24 29.09 -17.68
N LYS A 54 -18.10 28.73 -18.27
CA LYS A 54 -16.78 29.21 -17.88
C LYS A 54 -16.77 30.73 -17.89
N VAL A 55 -16.91 31.35 -16.71
CA VAL A 55 -16.57 32.76 -16.49
C VAL A 55 -15.05 32.98 -16.64
N SER A 56 -14.26 31.91 -16.80
CA SER A 56 -12.85 31.96 -17.21
C SER A 56 -12.61 32.16 -18.71
N SER A 57 -13.64 32.20 -19.57
CA SER A 57 -13.41 32.36 -21.01
C SER A 57 -13.02 33.80 -21.43
N GLY A 58 -13.06 34.77 -20.51
CA GLY A 58 -12.65 36.17 -20.75
C GLY A 58 -11.59 36.71 -19.80
N LEU A 59 -11.16 35.92 -18.81
CA LEU A 59 -10.05 36.23 -17.92
C LEU A 59 -9.19 34.98 -17.91
N HIS A 60 -8.03 35.05 -18.57
CA HIS A 60 -7.00 34.02 -18.45
C HIS A 60 -6.75 33.80 -16.96
N GLU A 61 -7.18 32.63 -16.48
CA GLU A 61 -6.89 32.14 -15.15
C GLU A 61 -5.38 32.31 -14.94
N VAL A 62 -5.01 33.20 -14.01
CA VAL A 62 -3.62 33.50 -13.67
C VAL A 62 -2.90 32.18 -13.56
N ALA A 63 -1.88 31.97 -14.41
CA ALA A 63 -1.14 30.73 -14.58
C ALA A 63 -0.83 30.08 -13.22
N THR A 64 -1.71 29.21 -12.73
CA THR A 64 -1.50 28.57 -11.44
C THR A 64 -0.27 27.69 -11.60
N VAL A 65 0.78 28.07 -10.87
CA VAL A 65 2.00 27.28 -10.75
C VAL A 65 1.57 25.88 -10.31
N PRO A 66 1.96 24.79 -11.01
CA PRO A 66 1.72 23.46 -10.49
C PRO A 66 2.22 23.41 -9.06
N VAL A 67 1.39 22.95 -8.13
CA VAL A 67 1.66 22.99 -6.68
C VAL A 67 2.99 22.31 -6.31
N ASN A 68 3.50 21.46 -7.21
CA ASN A 68 4.72 20.68 -7.09
C ASN A 68 5.90 21.17 -7.96
N ALA A 69 5.78 22.27 -8.71
CA ALA A 69 6.86 22.72 -9.60
C ALA A 69 8.16 23.08 -8.85
N SER A 70 8.04 23.61 -7.62
CA SER A 70 9.18 23.89 -6.74
C SER A 70 9.82 22.62 -6.15
N GLN A 71 9.12 21.48 -6.19
CA GLN A 71 9.64 20.19 -5.72
C GLN A 71 10.35 19.43 -6.84
N LEU A 72 9.95 19.66 -8.10
CA LEU A 72 10.52 19.01 -9.27
C LEU A 72 11.78 19.69 -9.82
N VAL A 73 11.94 20.99 -9.57
CA VAL A 73 13.03 21.79 -10.16
C VAL A 73 14.01 22.24 -9.10
N THR A 74 15.26 21.82 -9.25
CA THR A 74 16.41 22.39 -8.52
C THR A 74 17.18 23.31 -9.44
N TRP A 75 17.40 24.57 -9.03
CA TRP A 75 18.28 25.48 -9.76
C TRP A 75 19.72 25.29 -9.29
N LEU A 76 20.60 24.95 -10.23
CA LEU A 76 22.04 24.96 -10.04
C LEU A 76 22.57 26.40 -10.02
N PRO A 77 23.81 26.61 -9.54
CA PRO A 77 24.45 27.92 -9.64
C PRO A 77 24.46 28.43 -11.08
N ASP A 78 24.10 29.70 -11.26
CA ASP A 78 23.94 30.29 -12.58
C ASP A 78 25.30 30.38 -13.30
N ALA A 79 25.40 29.80 -14.49
CA ALA A 79 26.50 30.07 -15.43
C ALA A 79 26.46 31.52 -15.91
N TRP A 80 25.26 32.09 -16.01
CA TRP A 80 25.04 33.49 -16.34
C TRP A 80 25.38 34.42 -15.17
N GLN A 81 26.46 35.19 -15.30
CA GLN A 81 26.92 36.15 -14.28
C GLN A 81 26.90 37.61 -14.75
N ARG A 82 26.10 37.96 -15.77
CA ARG A 82 26.11 39.30 -16.39
C ARG A 82 25.03 40.24 -15.81
N GLU A 83 24.88 41.40 -16.44
CA GLU A 83 24.21 42.64 -15.99
C GLU A 83 22.78 42.50 -15.41
N ARG A 84 22.05 41.41 -15.71
CA ARG A 84 20.72 41.15 -15.15
C ARG A 84 20.68 39.83 -14.39
N VAL A 85 20.29 39.92 -13.11
CA VAL A 85 20.01 38.77 -12.24
C VAL A 85 18.57 38.31 -12.48
N LEU A 86 18.36 37.00 -12.56
CA LEU A 86 17.02 36.44 -12.68
C LEU A 86 16.27 36.56 -11.35
N GLU A 87 15.13 37.24 -11.34
CA GLU A 87 14.39 37.50 -10.11
C GLU A 87 13.77 36.22 -9.55
N PRO A 88 13.70 36.02 -8.21
CA PRO A 88 13.18 34.78 -7.62
C PRO A 88 11.76 34.41 -8.08
N ALA A 89 10.88 35.40 -8.22
CA ALA A 89 9.53 35.18 -8.73
C ALA A 89 9.52 34.72 -10.20
N THR A 90 10.34 35.34 -11.05
CA THR A 90 10.51 34.96 -12.46
C THR A 90 11.07 33.53 -12.56
N ARG A 91 12.06 33.20 -11.72
CA ARG A 91 12.65 31.86 -11.63
C ARG A 91 11.62 30.79 -11.29
N MET A 92 10.71 31.06 -10.34
CA MET A 92 9.59 30.18 -10.02
C MET A 92 8.60 30.05 -11.19
N MET A 93 8.27 31.15 -11.88
CA MET A 93 7.36 31.12 -13.03
C MET A 93 7.92 30.30 -14.20
N ILE A 94 9.22 30.43 -14.47
CA ILE A 94 9.93 29.66 -15.51
C ILE A 94 9.88 28.17 -15.17
N ALA A 95 10.27 27.80 -13.94
CA ALA A 95 10.22 26.41 -13.47
C ALA A 95 8.79 25.83 -13.60
N ALA A 96 7.78 26.58 -13.15
CA ALA A 96 6.39 26.19 -13.26
C ALA A 96 5.93 25.96 -14.71
N SER A 97 6.30 26.88 -15.62
CA SER A 97 5.98 26.74 -17.04
C SER A 97 6.72 25.57 -17.70
N TYR A 98 7.97 25.32 -17.32
CA TYR A 98 8.75 24.19 -17.82
C TYR A 98 8.11 22.85 -17.44
N ILE A 99 7.73 22.67 -16.16
CA ILE A 99 7.01 21.47 -15.70
C ILE A 99 5.64 21.33 -16.38
N ARG A 100 4.88 22.43 -16.55
CA ARG A 100 3.61 22.37 -17.30
C ARG A 100 3.81 21.91 -18.74
N ALA A 101 4.92 22.29 -19.37
CA ALA A 101 5.22 21.91 -20.75
C ALA A 101 5.47 20.40 -20.86
N TRP A 102 6.19 19.80 -19.91
CA TRP A 102 6.36 18.34 -19.85
C TRP A 102 5.04 17.60 -19.63
N ALA A 103 4.22 18.06 -18.69
CA ALA A 103 2.86 17.52 -18.49
C ALA A 103 1.97 17.69 -19.73
N ALA A 104 2.18 18.73 -20.54
CA ALA A 104 1.48 18.92 -21.81
C ALA A 104 1.94 17.91 -22.88
N ILE A 105 3.24 17.59 -22.96
CA ILE A 105 3.76 16.53 -23.84
C ILE A 105 3.11 15.18 -23.48
N GLY A 106 3.14 14.81 -22.20
CA GLY A 106 2.57 13.53 -21.74
C GLY A 106 1.07 13.39 -22.03
N ARG A 107 0.29 14.45 -21.76
CA ARG A 107 -1.14 14.47 -22.11
C ARG A 107 -1.39 14.42 -23.61
N PHE A 108 -0.60 15.15 -24.40
CA PHE A 108 -0.75 15.11 -25.86
C PHE A 108 -0.49 13.71 -26.43
N GLN A 109 0.53 13.01 -25.93
CA GLN A 109 0.86 11.66 -26.37
C GLN A 109 -0.21 10.62 -25.98
N SER A 110 -0.83 10.77 -24.81
CA SER A 110 -1.85 9.81 -24.32
C SER A 110 -3.27 10.10 -24.81
N THR A 111 -3.68 11.37 -24.91
CA THR A 111 -5.07 11.76 -25.24
C THR A 111 -5.20 12.47 -26.59
N GLY A 112 -4.10 12.98 -27.14
CA GLY A 112 -4.12 13.84 -28.34
C GLY A 112 -4.58 15.27 -28.08
N GLU A 113 -4.79 15.67 -26.82
CA GLU A 113 -5.23 17.00 -26.43
C GLU A 113 -4.20 18.09 -26.79
N ARG A 114 -4.63 19.08 -27.57
CA ARG A 114 -3.76 20.15 -28.10
C ARG A 114 -3.70 21.44 -27.26
N PRO A 115 -4.76 21.91 -26.58
CA PRO A 115 -4.74 23.18 -25.85
C PRO A 115 -3.54 23.34 -24.91
N ALA A 116 -3.25 22.33 -24.07
CA ALA A 116 -2.11 22.38 -23.16
C ALA A 116 -0.76 22.58 -23.86
N VAL A 117 -0.58 22.00 -25.05
CA VAL A 117 0.64 22.17 -25.87
C VAL A 117 0.71 23.59 -26.45
N ILE A 118 -0.43 24.14 -26.88
CA ILE A 118 -0.50 25.50 -27.43
C ILE A 118 -0.17 26.54 -26.35
N ASP A 119 -0.62 26.31 -25.12
CA ASP A 119 -0.41 27.23 -24.00
C ASP A 119 1.02 27.22 -23.47
N THR A 120 1.74 26.10 -23.62
CA THR A 120 3.09 25.89 -23.05
C THR A 120 4.22 25.97 -24.06
N PHE A 121 3.96 25.78 -25.35
CA PHE A 121 4.96 25.82 -26.42
C PHE A 121 4.65 26.90 -27.47
N SER A 122 5.70 27.48 -28.06
CA SER A 122 5.58 28.41 -29.17
C SER A 122 6.53 28.06 -30.32
N GLY A 123 6.33 28.70 -31.49
CA GLY A 123 7.25 28.60 -32.63
C GLY A 123 7.54 27.16 -33.10
N ALA A 124 8.83 26.82 -33.20
CA ALA A 124 9.29 25.53 -33.69
C ALA A 124 9.01 24.39 -32.70
N ALA A 125 9.21 24.60 -31.40
CA ALA A 125 8.96 23.57 -30.39
C ALA A 125 7.49 23.11 -30.38
N ARG A 126 6.53 24.05 -30.52
CA ARG A 126 5.10 23.68 -30.61
C ARG A 126 4.81 22.76 -31.79
N ARG A 127 5.38 23.05 -32.97
CA ARG A 127 5.19 22.21 -34.16
C ARG A 127 5.77 20.82 -33.93
N ALA A 128 7.00 20.75 -33.39
CA ALA A 128 7.65 19.48 -33.10
C ALA A 128 6.84 18.62 -32.11
N VAL A 129 6.31 19.20 -31.03
CA VAL A 129 5.47 18.46 -30.06
C VAL A 129 4.18 17.96 -30.71
N LEU A 130 3.52 18.78 -31.53
CA LEU A 130 2.28 18.39 -32.21
C LEU A 130 2.48 17.34 -33.32
N GLU A 131 3.72 17.11 -33.76
CA GLU A 131 4.12 16.06 -34.71
C GLU A 131 4.52 14.74 -34.00
N LEU A 132 4.60 14.72 -32.67
CA LEU A 132 4.94 13.49 -31.93
C LEU A 132 3.90 12.39 -32.18
N PRO A 133 4.33 11.12 -32.33
CA PRO A 133 3.42 9.99 -32.46
C PRO A 133 2.47 9.87 -31.28
N ARG A 134 1.19 9.59 -31.57
CA ARG A 134 0.15 9.31 -30.56
C ARG A 134 0.19 7.87 -30.03
N THR A 135 1.12 7.06 -30.52
CA THR A 135 1.45 5.74 -29.98
C THR A 135 2.58 5.84 -28.95
N GLY A 136 2.72 7.01 -28.32
CA GLY A 136 3.74 7.28 -27.31
C GLY A 136 3.49 6.50 -26.01
N PRO A 137 4.24 6.80 -24.95
CA PRO A 137 4.01 6.18 -23.65
C PRO A 137 2.57 6.40 -23.18
N SER A 138 1.98 5.38 -22.55
CA SER A 138 0.63 5.45 -21.97
C SER A 138 0.57 6.44 -20.81
N ALA A 139 1.71 6.68 -20.15
CA ALA A 139 1.89 7.72 -19.16
C ALA A 139 3.36 8.17 -19.06
N THR A 140 3.57 9.44 -18.70
CA THR A 140 4.89 10.06 -18.48
C THR A 140 4.83 10.86 -17.19
N TRP A 141 5.83 10.68 -16.35
CA TRP A 141 5.98 11.36 -15.06
C TRP A 141 7.36 12.00 -14.97
N ASP A 142 7.37 13.30 -14.75
CA ASP A 142 8.57 14.04 -14.41
C ASP A 142 8.89 13.81 -12.93
N LEU A 143 10.15 13.46 -12.63
CA LEU A 143 10.60 13.12 -11.29
C LEU A 143 11.54 14.18 -10.72
N ARG A 144 12.45 14.71 -11.55
CA ARG A 144 13.39 15.76 -11.16
C ARG A 144 13.96 16.46 -12.39
N HIS A 145 14.28 17.74 -12.24
CA HIS A 145 15.01 18.56 -13.21
C HIS A 145 16.07 19.40 -12.48
N SER A 146 17.23 19.55 -13.11
CA SER A 146 18.36 20.33 -12.55
C SER A 146 18.73 21.43 -13.54
N LEU A 147 18.26 22.64 -13.28
CA LEU A 147 18.33 23.75 -14.22
C LEU A 147 19.51 24.67 -13.92
N GLU A 148 20.35 24.93 -14.91
CA GLU A 148 21.43 25.90 -14.88
C GLU A 148 21.11 27.06 -15.83
N LEU A 149 21.02 28.28 -15.28
CA LEU A 149 20.74 29.47 -16.09
C LEU A 149 21.95 29.84 -16.94
N GLU A 150 21.78 29.86 -18.27
CA GLU A 150 22.86 30.18 -19.22
C GLU A 150 22.71 31.58 -19.83
N PHE A 151 21.48 32.07 -19.98
CA PHE A 151 21.22 33.36 -20.60
C PHE A 151 19.92 33.97 -20.08
N TYR A 152 19.95 35.27 -19.79
CA TYR A 152 18.75 36.06 -19.52
C TYR A 152 18.80 37.40 -20.26
N ALA A 153 17.82 37.65 -21.11
CA ALA A 153 17.77 38.86 -21.93
C ALA A 153 17.51 40.11 -21.09
N LEU A 154 18.04 41.26 -21.53
CA LEU A 154 17.91 42.54 -20.83
C LEU A 154 16.44 43.01 -20.76
N ASP A 155 15.64 42.69 -21.77
CA ASP A 155 14.20 42.96 -21.82
C ASP A 155 13.39 42.09 -20.84
N GLY A 156 14.00 41.04 -20.29
CA GLY A 156 13.37 40.09 -19.37
C GLY A 156 12.39 39.13 -20.02
N ALA A 157 12.31 39.12 -21.36
CA ALA A 157 11.31 38.34 -22.11
C ALA A 157 11.87 37.04 -22.70
N THR A 158 13.18 36.80 -22.61
CA THR A 158 13.82 35.57 -23.12
C THR A 158 14.80 35.01 -22.10
N VAL A 159 14.74 33.70 -21.89
CA VAL A 159 15.66 32.96 -21.02
C VAL A 159 16.14 31.70 -21.73
N ALA A 160 17.40 31.34 -21.53
CA ALA A 160 17.92 30.03 -21.88
C ALA A 160 18.58 29.37 -20.66
N PHE A 161 18.33 28.08 -20.51
CA PHE A 161 18.91 27.27 -19.45
C PHE A 161 19.18 25.86 -19.95
N HIS A 162 20.15 25.23 -19.31
CA HIS A 162 20.45 23.82 -19.48
C HIS A 162 19.75 23.03 -18.36
N ASP A 163 19.01 22.00 -18.71
CA ASP A 163 18.52 20.99 -17.77
C ASP A 163 19.48 19.80 -17.84
N GLY A 164 20.41 19.73 -16.89
CA GLY A 164 21.45 18.71 -16.88
C GLY A 164 21.02 17.37 -16.29
N GLY A 165 19.82 17.28 -15.71
CA GLY A 165 19.38 16.10 -14.98
C GLY A 165 17.86 15.94 -14.96
N ALA A 166 17.27 15.78 -16.14
CA ALA A 166 15.87 15.45 -16.30
C ALA A 166 15.66 13.94 -16.04
N ASN A 167 15.12 13.62 -14.86
CA ASN A 167 14.71 12.27 -14.50
C ASN A 167 13.23 12.08 -14.86
N ILE A 168 12.97 11.15 -15.77
CA ILE A 168 11.63 10.93 -16.32
C ILE A 168 11.31 9.44 -16.29
N ALA A 169 10.10 9.11 -15.81
CA ALA A 169 9.52 7.77 -15.93
C ALA A 169 8.47 7.74 -17.04
N ARG A 170 8.49 6.70 -17.88
CA ARG A 170 7.51 6.52 -18.96
C ARG A 170 7.03 5.08 -18.98
N THR A 171 5.72 4.87 -18.95
CA THR A 171 5.13 3.54 -19.16
C THR A 171 4.79 3.35 -20.63
N VAL A 172 5.19 2.23 -21.20
CA VAL A 172 4.88 1.81 -22.57
C VAL A 172 4.15 0.47 -22.51
N GLY A 173 3.01 0.40 -23.19
CA GLY A 173 2.13 -0.78 -23.18
C GLY A 173 1.06 -0.74 -22.08
N THR A 174 0.12 -1.68 -22.16
CA THR A 174 -0.95 -1.91 -21.18
C THR A 174 -1.27 -3.41 -21.14
N GLY A 175 -1.42 -4.00 -19.96
CA GLY A 175 -1.88 -5.38 -19.80
C GLY A 175 -0.78 -6.39 -19.44
N VAL A 176 -0.65 -7.47 -20.23
CA VAL A 176 0.18 -8.66 -19.92
C VAL A 176 1.69 -8.36 -20.01
N SER A 177 2.09 -7.34 -20.76
CA SER A 177 3.47 -6.85 -20.81
C SER A 177 3.46 -5.34 -20.65
N GLU A 178 4.14 -4.88 -19.60
CA GLU A 178 4.31 -3.48 -19.28
C GLU A 178 5.80 -3.17 -19.33
N THR A 179 6.17 -2.02 -19.88
CA THR A 179 7.56 -1.55 -19.88
C THR A 179 7.60 -0.20 -19.21
N VAL A 180 8.41 -0.07 -18.16
CA VAL A 180 8.69 1.21 -17.53
C VAL A 180 10.11 1.64 -17.92
N LEU A 181 10.19 2.79 -18.57
CA LEU A 181 11.45 3.43 -18.96
C LEU A 181 11.78 4.50 -17.91
N LEU A 182 12.92 4.35 -17.25
CA LEU A 182 13.50 5.37 -16.39
C LEU A 182 14.66 6.00 -17.16
N SER A 183 14.54 7.27 -17.51
CA SER A 183 15.53 7.96 -18.33
C SER A 183 16.14 9.13 -17.58
N HIS A 184 17.47 9.22 -17.61
CA HIS A 184 18.24 10.40 -17.28
C HIS A 184 18.62 11.11 -18.58
N GLU A 185 18.08 12.31 -18.77
CA GLU A 185 18.15 13.05 -20.01
C GLU A 185 18.65 14.48 -19.75
N SER A 186 19.31 15.09 -20.73
CA SER A 186 19.71 16.49 -20.65
C SER A 186 19.10 17.30 -21.80
N TYR A 187 18.74 18.54 -21.51
CA TYR A 187 18.05 19.42 -22.44
C TYR A 187 18.61 20.83 -22.44
N ASP A 188 18.74 21.42 -23.63
CA ASP A 188 18.91 22.85 -23.79
C ASP A 188 17.55 23.48 -24.10
N VAL A 189 17.17 24.46 -23.30
CA VAL A 189 15.82 25.03 -23.34
C VAL A 189 15.91 26.53 -23.55
N VAL A 190 15.13 27.04 -24.52
CA VAL A 190 14.89 28.47 -24.67
C VAL A 190 13.42 28.75 -24.44
N MET A 191 13.13 29.61 -23.47
CA MET A 191 11.77 30.06 -23.17
C MET A 191 11.61 31.55 -23.46
N VAL A 192 10.41 31.92 -23.88
CA VAL A 192 10.01 33.29 -24.18
C VAL A 192 8.75 33.64 -23.40
N LEU A 193 8.66 34.88 -22.95
CA LEU A 193 7.48 35.43 -22.30
C LEU A 193 6.54 35.98 -23.37
N GLU A 194 5.41 35.30 -23.58
CA GLU A 194 4.36 35.70 -24.53
C GLU A 194 3.03 35.81 -23.81
N ASP A 195 2.34 36.95 -23.95
CA ASP A 195 1.03 37.20 -23.32
C ASP A 195 1.03 37.04 -21.79
N GLY A 196 2.19 37.24 -21.14
CA GLY A 196 2.37 37.02 -19.70
C GLY A 196 2.67 35.57 -19.29
N PHE A 197 2.83 34.66 -20.26
CA PHE A 197 3.15 33.24 -20.02
C PHE A 197 4.51 32.88 -20.59
N TRP A 198 5.35 32.24 -19.78
CA TRP A 198 6.58 31.63 -20.27
C TRP A 198 6.24 30.39 -21.11
N ARG A 199 6.66 30.38 -22.37
CA ARG A 199 6.47 29.29 -23.33
C ARG A 199 7.81 28.78 -23.84
N ILE A 200 7.93 27.47 -24.02
CA ILE A 200 9.13 26.87 -24.62
C ILE A 200 9.13 27.15 -26.13
N ARG A 201 10.14 27.89 -26.60
CA ARG A 201 10.38 28.20 -28.02
C ARG A 201 11.28 27.15 -28.68
N GLN A 202 12.28 26.68 -27.94
CA GLN A 202 13.21 25.63 -28.35
C GLN A 202 13.41 24.65 -27.19
N LEU A 203 13.35 23.36 -27.50
CA LEU A 203 13.65 22.25 -26.59
C LEU A 203 14.52 21.30 -27.38
N ARG A 204 15.79 21.20 -27.02
CA ARG A 204 16.75 20.31 -27.68
C ARG A 204 17.25 19.31 -26.68
N ARG A 205 17.07 18.02 -26.95
CA ARG A 205 17.71 16.96 -26.18
C ARG A 205 19.19 16.89 -26.56
N SER A 206 20.07 16.82 -25.57
CA SER A 206 21.49 16.55 -25.78
C SER A 206 21.72 15.10 -26.22
N ALA A 207 22.82 14.84 -26.92
CA ALA A 207 23.18 13.48 -27.32
C ALA A 207 23.74 12.71 -26.12
N GLY A 208 23.28 11.47 -25.93
CA GLY A 208 23.60 10.64 -24.77
C GLY A 208 22.50 10.71 -23.72
N SER A 209 21.89 9.58 -23.42
CA SER A 209 20.92 9.44 -22.34
C SER A 209 21.08 8.07 -21.72
N ASP A 210 21.17 8.03 -20.40
CA ASP A 210 21.17 6.78 -19.66
C ASP A 210 19.71 6.39 -19.46
N THR A 211 19.27 5.37 -20.19
CA THR A 211 17.91 4.84 -20.06
C THR A 211 17.97 3.47 -19.43
N ALA A 212 17.47 3.36 -18.21
CA ALA A 212 17.14 2.08 -17.62
C ALA A 212 15.78 1.63 -18.16
N THR A 213 15.77 0.50 -18.86
CA THR A 213 14.54 -0.12 -19.37
C THR A 213 14.17 -1.30 -18.48
N LEU A 214 13.01 -1.22 -17.85
CA LEU A 214 12.41 -2.32 -17.11
C LEU A 214 11.26 -2.89 -17.93
N THR A 215 11.41 -4.12 -18.40
CA THR A 215 10.34 -4.86 -19.08
C THR A 215 9.78 -5.90 -18.13
N THR A 216 8.45 -6.00 -18.08
CA THR A 216 7.76 -7.05 -17.35
C THR A 216 6.83 -7.84 -18.25
N ASP A 217 6.58 -9.09 -17.88
CA ASP A 217 5.47 -9.89 -18.37
C ASP A 217 4.50 -10.19 -17.22
N ALA A 218 3.49 -11.05 -17.47
CA ALA A 218 2.54 -11.45 -16.44
C ALA A 218 3.16 -12.23 -15.27
N ALA A 219 4.40 -12.70 -15.39
CA ALA A 219 5.13 -13.41 -14.34
C ALA A 219 6.06 -12.51 -13.50
N GLY A 220 6.33 -11.27 -13.94
CA GLY A 220 7.16 -10.30 -13.22
C GLY A 220 8.12 -9.53 -14.11
N ALA A 221 9.18 -8.94 -13.54
CA ALA A 221 10.24 -8.33 -14.35
C ALA A 221 11.02 -9.41 -15.10
N THR A 222 11.19 -9.17 -16.39
CA THR A 222 11.87 -10.08 -17.32
C THR A 222 13.24 -9.57 -17.71
N ALA A 223 13.46 -8.25 -17.69
CA ALA A 223 14.76 -7.65 -17.93
C ALA A 223 14.86 -6.24 -17.33
N ILE A 224 16.02 -5.93 -16.75
CA ILE A 224 16.48 -4.57 -16.49
C ILE A 224 17.74 -4.36 -17.31
N THR A 225 17.73 -3.38 -18.20
CA THR A 225 18.89 -3.02 -19.04
C THR A 225 19.21 -1.56 -18.86
N GLY A 226 20.49 -1.17 -19.00
CA GLY A 226 20.92 0.22 -18.84
C GLY A 226 21.08 0.71 -17.39
N ALA A 227 20.75 -0.10 -16.39
CA ALA A 227 21.10 0.18 -15.00
C ALA A 227 22.57 -0.17 -14.73
N ALA A 228 23.31 0.73 -14.09
CA ALA A 228 24.71 0.49 -13.75
C ALA A 228 24.84 -0.67 -12.77
N ALA A 229 25.64 -1.69 -13.12
CA ALA A 229 25.95 -2.78 -12.21
C ALA A 229 26.82 -2.26 -11.07
N THR A 230 26.36 -2.41 -9.83
CA THR A 230 27.14 -2.01 -8.66
C THR A 230 27.85 -3.21 -8.03
N THR A 231 29.11 -3.00 -7.64
CA THR A 231 29.82 -3.93 -6.78
C THR A 231 29.17 -3.90 -5.40
N PRO A 232 28.70 -5.04 -4.87
CA PRO A 232 28.06 -5.08 -3.56
C PRO A 232 29.05 -4.65 -2.47
N ARG A 233 28.60 -3.74 -1.61
CA ARG A 233 29.29 -3.35 -0.38
C ARG A 233 29.19 -4.46 0.65
N ALA A 234 30.24 -4.61 1.45
CA ALA A 234 30.24 -5.55 2.56
C ALA A 234 29.24 -5.09 3.64
N ILE A 235 28.47 -6.06 4.16
CA ILE A 235 27.58 -5.85 5.30
C ILE A 235 28.18 -6.61 6.49
N PRO A 236 28.34 -5.98 7.67
CA PRO A 236 28.79 -6.68 8.87
C PRO A 236 27.77 -7.72 9.31
N ALA A 237 28.24 -8.87 9.81
CA ALA A 237 27.39 -9.85 10.49
C ALA A 237 26.53 -9.13 11.54
N SER A 238 25.26 -9.54 11.65
CA SER A 238 24.29 -8.84 12.48
C SER A 238 23.26 -9.79 13.06
N LEU A 239 22.98 -9.62 14.35
CA LEU A 239 21.79 -10.13 15.00
C LEU A 239 20.86 -8.97 15.33
N ALA A 240 19.82 -8.83 14.51
CA ALA A 240 18.92 -7.70 14.51
C ALA A 240 17.54 -8.03 15.10
N THR A 241 16.84 -6.99 15.54
CA THR A 241 15.40 -7.07 15.80
C THR A 241 14.71 -5.79 15.40
N GLU A 242 13.44 -5.88 15.01
CA GLU A 242 12.63 -4.70 14.76
C GLU A 242 12.43 -3.90 16.05
N TYR A 243 12.76 -2.61 15.95
CA TYR A 243 12.56 -1.64 17.00
C TYR A 243 11.69 -0.50 16.47
N ARG A 244 10.54 -0.29 17.12
CA ARG A 244 9.65 0.84 16.87
C ARG A 244 9.65 1.73 18.12
N PRO A 245 10.14 2.96 18.01
CA PRO A 245 10.10 3.90 19.13
C PRO A 245 8.67 4.21 19.56
N ALA A 246 8.51 4.62 20.82
CA ALA A 246 7.20 4.99 21.35
C ALA A 246 6.58 6.14 20.54
N GLY A 247 5.36 5.95 20.05
CA GLY A 247 4.67 6.92 19.21
C GLY A 247 4.83 6.70 17.71
N TRP A 248 5.65 5.72 17.29
CA TRP A 248 5.66 5.23 15.91
C TRP A 248 4.74 4.02 15.79
N ALA A 249 3.48 4.21 15.38
CA ALA A 249 2.51 3.12 15.34
C ALA A 249 2.67 2.26 14.07
N PRO A 250 2.44 0.94 14.14
CA PRO A 250 2.38 0.12 12.94
C PRO A 250 1.18 0.52 12.08
N VAL A 251 1.42 0.93 10.84
CA VAL A 251 0.36 1.06 9.83
C VAL A 251 0.02 -0.35 9.34
N VAL A 252 -0.88 -1.02 10.05
CA VAL A 252 -1.39 -2.32 9.59
C VAL A 252 -2.23 -2.07 8.33
N PRO A 253 -2.00 -2.77 7.21
CA PRO A 253 -2.94 -2.76 6.11
C PRO A 253 -4.25 -3.35 6.62
N VAL A 254 -5.23 -2.47 6.87
CA VAL A 254 -6.59 -2.90 7.17
C VAL A 254 -7.05 -3.70 5.96
N ALA A 255 -7.19 -5.02 6.12
CA ALA A 255 -8.02 -5.80 5.22
C ALA A 255 -9.42 -5.18 5.30
N VAL A 256 -9.78 -4.38 4.28
CA VAL A 256 -11.11 -3.81 4.17
C VAL A 256 -12.06 -4.99 4.02
N LYS A 257 -12.65 -5.40 5.14
CA LYS A 257 -13.83 -6.24 5.13
C LYS A 257 -14.88 -5.42 4.42
N ALA A 258 -15.26 -5.85 3.21
CA ALA A 258 -16.27 -5.20 2.38
C ALA A 258 -17.49 -4.87 3.25
N THR A 259 -17.58 -3.60 3.66
CA THR A 259 -18.71 -3.09 4.41
C THR A 259 -19.63 -2.51 3.38
N ALA A 260 -20.84 -3.06 3.34
CA ALA A 260 -21.87 -2.74 2.37
C ALA A 260 -22.06 -1.21 2.23
N THR A 261 -22.17 -0.80 0.97
CA THR A 261 -22.55 0.52 0.48
C THR A 261 -23.66 1.16 1.32
N PRO A 262 -23.45 2.33 1.96
CA PRO A 262 -24.56 3.12 2.45
C PRO A 262 -25.23 3.85 1.27
N THR A 263 -26.48 3.50 1.03
CA THR A 263 -27.40 4.21 0.13
C THR A 263 -27.62 5.66 0.63
N PRO A 264 -27.48 6.69 -0.22
CA PRO A 264 -27.79 8.06 0.17
C PRO A 264 -29.31 8.29 0.19
N THR A 265 -29.83 8.80 1.31
CA THR A 265 -31.18 9.39 1.38
C THR A 265 -31.04 10.92 1.41
N PRO A 266 -31.71 11.67 0.52
CA PRO A 266 -31.61 13.12 0.49
C PRO A 266 -32.69 13.84 1.30
N GLY A 267 -32.28 14.87 2.05
CA GLY A 267 -33.00 16.13 2.20
C GLY A 267 -33.92 16.32 3.42
N ALA A 268 -33.51 17.18 4.36
CA ALA A 268 -34.37 18.19 4.97
C ALA A 268 -33.53 19.27 5.68
N THR A 269 -33.87 20.54 5.43
CA THR A 269 -33.20 21.75 5.96
C THR A 269 -34.22 22.60 6.74
N LEU A 270 -33.73 23.28 7.81
CA LEU A 270 -34.25 24.47 8.54
C LEU A 270 -35.33 24.20 9.62
N THR A 271 -35.35 24.77 10.84
CA THR A 271 -34.75 25.99 11.46
C THR A 271 -34.83 25.87 13.02
N PRO A 272 -34.20 26.73 13.85
CA PRO A 272 -33.88 26.48 15.26
C PRO A 272 -34.89 27.07 16.28
N ALA A 273 -34.80 26.59 17.52
CA ALA A 273 -35.36 27.26 18.71
C ALA A 273 -34.25 27.38 19.79
N PRO A 274 -34.17 28.49 20.55
CA PRO A 274 -33.06 28.73 21.46
C PRO A 274 -33.32 28.07 22.81
N SER A 275 -32.36 27.27 23.29
CA SER A 275 -32.30 26.82 24.68
C SER A 275 -30.96 27.19 25.28
N VAL A 276 -31.02 27.99 26.33
CA VAL A 276 -29.90 28.51 27.11
C VAL A 276 -29.32 27.36 27.95
N THR A 277 -28.01 27.14 27.94
CA THR A 277 -27.31 26.20 28.84
C THR A 277 -25.91 26.77 29.15
N PRO A 278 -25.42 26.71 30.41
CA PRO A 278 -24.40 27.62 30.92
C PRO A 278 -22.98 27.31 30.44
N THR A 279 -22.16 28.35 30.40
CA THR A 279 -20.74 28.38 30.03
C THR A 279 -19.90 27.38 30.84
N PRO A 280 -19.13 26.47 30.20
CA PRO A 280 -18.10 25.69 30.89
C PRO A 280 -16.85 26.56 31.12
N ALA A 281 -16.24 26.41 32.29
CA ALA A 281 -14.97 27.03 32.67
C ALA A 281 -13.84 26.71 31.67
N PRO A 282 -12.84 27.59 31.51
CA PRO A 282 -11.76 27.39 30.54
C PRO A 282 -10.97 26.12 30.86
N ALA A 283 -10.75 25.31 29.82
CA ALA A 283 -9.93 24.11 29.89
C ALA A 283 -8.49 24.45 30.30
N PRO A 284 -7.83 23.65 31.14
CA PRO A 284 -6.42 23.83 31.44
C PRO A 284 -5.61 23.74 30.14
N ALA A 285 -4.54 24.54 30.06
CA ALA A 285 -3.64 24.55 28.91
C ALA A 285 -3.17 23.11 28.59
N PRO A 286 -3.12 22.72 27.31
CA PRO A 286 -2.68 21.38 26.93
C PRO A 286 -1.26 21.14 27.46
N ALA A 287 -1.06 19.99 28.11
CA ALA A 287 0.27 19.54 28.47
C ALA A 287 1.15 19.45 27.21
N PRO A 288 2.44 19.80 27.28
CA PRO A 288 3.34 19.66 26.14
C PRO A 288 3.31 18.21 25.66
N ALA A 289 3.18 18.03 24.34
CA ALA A 289 3.21 16.71 23.73
C ALA A 289 4.52 16.00 24.12
N PRO A 290 4.48 14.70 24.51
CA PRO A 290 5.69 13.97 24.85
C PRO A 290 6.65 14.00 23.66
N THR A 291 7.88 14.44 23.88
CA THR A 291 8.94 14.38 22.87
C THR A 291 9.09 12.92 22.43
N LEU A 292 8.72 12.63 21.18
CA LEU A 292 8.49 11.28 20.65
C LEU A 292 9.72 10.35 20.75
N LEU A 293 10.92 10.88 21.03
CA LEU A 293 12.19 10.16 21.03
C LEU A 293 13.15 10.65 22.12
N ALA A 294 12.70 10.65 23.39
CA ALA A 294 13.55 11.09 24.50
C ALA A 294 14.83 10.22 24.63
N PRO A 295 16.05 10.82 24.64
CA PRO A 295 17.31 10.07 24.64
C PRO A 295 17.45 9.04 25.76
N ALA A 296 16.97 9.35 26.97
CA ALA A 296 17.06 8.46 28.12
C ALA A 296 16.20 7.19 27.98
N THR A 297 15.03 7.31 27.34
CA THR A 297 14.16 6.17 27.06
C THR A 297 14.80 5.26 26.03
N LEU A 298 15.32 5.84 24.93
CA LEU A 298 16.05 5.10 23.90
C LEU A 298 17.25 4.36 24.47
N GLY A 299 18.08 5.03 25.28
CA GLY A 299 19.24 4.39 25.90
C GLY A 299 18.88 3.23 26.83
N THR A 300 17.77 3.33 27.55
CA THR A 300 17.27 2.22 28.40
C THR A 300 16.83 1.03 27.56
N ASP A 301 16.08 1.26 26.48
CA ASP A 301 15.66 0.21 25.55
C ASP A 301 16.87 -0.45 24.88
N PHE A 302 17.84 0.35 24.43
CA PHE A 302 19.03 -0.12 23.74
C PHE A 302 19.96 -0.93 24.66
N ALA A 303 20.10 -0.53 25.92
CA ALA A 303 20.80 -1.34 26.92
C ALA A 303 20.13 -2.70 27.10
N ARG A 304 18.79 -2.75 27.09
CA ARG A 304 18.03 -4.01 27.18
C ARG A 304 18.24 -4.90 25.95
N LEU A 305 18.22 -4.31 24.75
CA LEU A 305 18.48 -5.03 23.50
C LEU A 305 19.88 -5.65 23.49
N ARG A 306 20.89 -4.88 23.88
CA ARG A 306 22.28 -5.38 24.02
C ARG A 306 22.38 -6.51 25.03
N ALA A 307 21.68 -6.42 26.16
CA ALA A 307 21.65 -7.47 27.17
C ALA A 307 21.00 -8.77 26.67
N LEU A 308 20.10 -8.68 25.69
CA LEU A 308 19.49 -9.83 25.00
C LEU A 308 20.36 -10.39 23.85
N GLY A 309 21.53 -9.81 23.61
CA GLY A 309 22.49 -10.27 22.59
C GLY A 309 22.33 -9.66 21.21
N PHE A 310 21.32 -8.79 20.99
CA PHE A 310 21.16 -8.07 19.73
C PHE A 310 22.25 -7.01 19.56
N ASP A 311 22.82 -6.93 18.36
CA ASP A 311 23.83 -5.93 18.00
C ASP A 311 23.34 -4.89 16.99
N THR A 312 22.13 -5.11 16.46
CA THR A 312 21.54 -4.31 15.40
C THR A 312 20.06 -4.11 15.67
N ILE A 313 19.52 -2.96 15.29
CA ILE A 313 18.07 -2.71 15.29
C ILE A 313 17.61 -2.42 13.86
N ARG A 314 16.46 -2.98 13.49
CA ARG A 314 15.76 -2.67 12.25
C ARG A 314 14.64 -1.70 12.55
N VAL A 315 14.63 -0.54 11.93
CA VAL A 315 13.71 0.55 12.27
C VAL A 315 12.88 0.93 11.04
N PRO A 316 11.62 0.48 10.98
CA PRO A 316 10.64 0.97 10.02
C PRO A 316 10.39 2.47 10.20
N LEU A 317 10.54 3.22 9.12
CA LEU A 317 10.33 4.67 9.07
C LEU A 317 8.90 4.97 8.62
N PRO A 318 7.99 5.34 9.53
CA PRO A 318 6.58 5.58 9.21
C PRO A 318 6.43 6.88 8.41
N TYR A 319 6.08 6.76 7.13
CA TYR A 319 6.04 7.88 6.20
C TYR A 319 5.18 9.06 6.71
N THR A 320 3.95 8.77 7.15
CA THR A 320 2.99 9.78 7.59
C THR A 320 3.38 10.43 8.92
N GLU A 321 3.83 9.63 9.88
CA GLU A 321 4.20 10.11 11.23
C GLU A 321 5.47 10.95 11.22
N LEU A 322 6.37 10.72 10.24
CA LEU A 322 7.55 11.54 10.04
C LEU A 322 7.25 12.89 9.36
N GLY A 323 6.06 13.09 8.77
CA GLY A 323 5.67 14.32 8.05
C GLY A 323 5.43 14.16 6.55
N GLY A 324 5.41 12.92 6.04
CA GLY A 324 5.19 12.64 4.62
C GLY A 324 6.27 13.22 3.73
N ALA A 325 5.88 13.88 2.64
CA ALA A 325 6.80 14.49 1.67
C ALA A 325 7.69 15.60 2.27
N THR A 326 7.31 16.16 3.42
CA THR A 326 8.06 17.19 4.13
C THR A 326 8.26 16.74 5.57
N PRO A 327 9.26 15.88 5.85
CA PRO A 327 9.53 15.45 7.21
C PRO A 327 9.72 16.63 8.17
N THR A 328 9.19 16.51 9.38
CA THR A 328 9.25 17.61 10.37
C THR A 328 10.63 17.71 11.01
N ASP A 329 11.01 18.89 11.48
CA ASP A 329 12.29 19.11 12.18
C ASP A 329 12.41 18.21 13.43
N ASP A 330 11.30 17.99 14.14
CA ASP A 330 11.24 17.10 15.31
C ASP A 330 11.48 15.63 14.91
N ALA A 331 10.91 15.19 13.78
CA ALA A 331 11.11 13.84 13.27
C ALA A 331 12.57 13.61 12.86
N ILE A 332 13.17 14.58 12.17
CA ILE A 332 14.59 14.54 11.78
C ILE A 332 15.50 14.53 13.02
N THR A 333 15.26 15.43 13.97
CA THR A 333 16.03 15.51 15.21
C THR A 333 15.93 14.22 16.02
N GLY A 334 14.72 13.64 16.08
CA GLY A 334 14.48 12.37 16.74
C GLY A 334 15.21 11.21 16.06
N LEU A 335 15.22 11.13 14.73
CA LEU A 335 15.93 10.09 14.00
C LEU A 335 17.45 10.18 14.18
N ILE A 336 18.01 11.40 14.18
CA ILE A 336 19.42 11.64 14.52
C ILE A 336 19.70 11.17 15.95
N THR A 337 18.84 11.54 16.90
CA THR A 337 18.96 11.12 18.31
C THR A 337 18.93 9.60 18.44
N LEU A 338 18.07 8.91 17.70
CA LEU A 338 18.00 7.46 17.66
C LEU A 338 19.34 6.84 17.22
N LEU A 339 19.92 7.33 16.13
CA LEU A 339 21.20 6.84 15.60
C LEU A 339 22.35 7.11 16.57
N GLU A 340 22.39 8.29 17.19
CA GLU A 340 23.41 8.61 18.19
C GLU A 340 23.29 7.74 19.44
N GLN A 341 22.07 7.46 19.91
CA GLN A 341 21.87 6.56 21.03
C GLN A 341 22.24 5.13 20.66
N ALA A 342 21.93 4.68 19.44
CA ALA A 342 22.34 3.37 18.98
C ALA A 342 23.88 3.23 18.99
N ASP A 343 24.59 4.23 18.46
CA ASP A 343 26.07 4.25 18.47
C ASP A 343 26.64 4.20 19.89
N ARG A 344 26.14 5.06 20.80
CA ARG A 344 26.56 5.10 22.21
C ARG A 344 26.38 3.76 22.94
N HIS A 345 25.40 2.96 22.51
CA HIS A 345 25.10 1.65 23.08
C HIS A 345 25.67 0.49 22.26
N GLY A 346 26.50 0.75 21.25
CA GLY A 346 27.11 -0.29 20.43
C GLY A 346 26.10 -1.08 19.59
N LEU A 347 25.03 -0.42 19.15
CA LEU A 347 24.04 -0.94 18.22
C LEU A 347 24.23 -0.33 16.84
N ARG A 348 24.08 -1.16 15.81
CA ARG A 348 23.91 -0.73 14.43
C ARG A 348 22.43 -0.57 14.10
N VAL A 349 22.12 0.19 13.04
CA VAL A 349 20.76 0.51 12.63
C VAL A 349 20.55 0.20 11.16
N GLN A 350 19.51 -0.57 10.88
CA GLN A 350 18.98 -0.81 9.55
C GLN A 350 17.71 0.02 9.40
N LEU A 351 17.73 1.06 8.57
CA LEU A 351 16.57 1.92 8.35
C LEU A 351 15.72 1.36 7.20
N VAL A 352 14.43 1.14 7.45
CA VAL A 352 13.50 0.62 6.45
C VAL A 352 12.62 1.75 5.96
N LEU A 353 12.77 2.09 4.69
CA LEU A 353 12.10 3.22 4.08
C LEU A 353 10.61 2.92 3.80
N PHE A 354 9.83 4.01 3.77
CA PHE A 354 8.45 4.02 3.28
C PHE A 354 7.46 3.11 4.04
N ASP A 355 7.64 2.88 5.34
CA ASP A 355 6.63 2.18 6.13
C ASP A 355 5.31 2.97 6.12
N GLY A 356 4.19 2.32 5.82
CA GLY A 356 2.89 2.98 5.66
C GLY A 356 2.78 3.98 4.49
N PHE A 357 3.70 3.99 3.52
CA PHE A 357 3.60 4.86 2.34
C PHE A 357 2.35 4.54 1.49
N PRO A 358 1.60 5.56 0.99
CA PRO A 358 0.23 5.41 0.50
C PRO A 358 0.06 4.39 -0.64
N ASP A 359 0.82 4.51 -1.73
CA ASP A 359 0.91 3.49 -2.79
C ASP A 359 2.19 3.69 -3.61
N LEU A 360 2.65 2.64 -4.30
CA LEU A 360 3.92 2.65 -5.06
C LEU A 360 3.78 3.10 -6.52
N THR A 361 2.61 3.61 -6.92
CA THR A 361 2.41 4.05 -8.30
C THR A 361 3.21 5.33 -8.59
N PRO A 362 3.59 5.58 -9.86
CA PRO A 362 4.34 6.77 -10.25
C PRO A 362 3.75 8.12 -9.81
N ALA A 363 2.44 8.17 -9.53
CA ALA A 363 1.77 9.36 -9.03
C ALA A 363 2.34 9.87 -7.69
N ASN A 364 2.95 9.00 -6.88
CA ASN A 364 3.48 9.36 -5.55
C ASN A 364 5.02 9.45 -5.50
N TRP A 365 5.73 9.19 -6.60
CA TRP A 365 7.20 9.12 -6.57
C TRP A 365 7.87 10.44 -6.20
N LEU A 366 7.30 11.57 -6.60
CA LEU A 366 7.81 12.89 -6.18
C LEU A 366 7.73 13.09 -4.66
N ALA A 367 6.65 12.63 -4.04
CA ALA A 367 6.49 12.69 -2.59
C ALA A 367 7.47 11.74 -1.88
N ALA A 368 7.75 10.58 -2.49
CA ALA A 368 8.79 9.67 -2.02
C ALA A 368 10.19 10.28 -2.13
N ASP A 369 10.51 10.97 -3.23
CA ASP A 369 11.81 11.63 -3.44
C ASP A 369 12.06 12.74 -2.43
N ALA A 370 11.05 13.58 -2.17
CA ALA A 370 11.15 14.65 -1.20
C ALA A 370 11.39 14.09 0.22
N HIS A 371 10.64 13.05 0.59
CA HIS A 371 10.82 12.34 1.86
C HIS A 371 12.22 11.71 1.98
N LEU A 372 12.63 10.94 0.98
CA LEU A 372 13.93 10.27 0.93
C LEU A 372 15.08 11.27 1.02
N THR A 373 14.99 12.37 0.26
CA THR A 373 16.02 13.42 0.24
C THR A 373 16.20 14.01 1.63
N ALA A 374 15.10 14.37 2.31
CA ALA A 374 15.16 14.92 3.66
C ALA A 374 15.74 13.92 4.67
N ILE A 375 15.23 12.68 4.69
CA ILE A 375 15.69 11.63 5.61
C ILE A 375 17.15 11.29 5.37
N ALA A 376 17.53 10.88 4.15
CA ALA A 376 18.87 10.41 3.84
C ALA A 376 19.92 11.51 4.01
N THR A 377 19.64 12.75 3.63
CA THR A 377 20.58 13.87 3.82
C THR A 377 20.86 14.15 5.29
N ALA A 378 19.85 13.99 6.16
CA ALA A 378 20.01 14.23 7.59
C ALA A 378 20.82 13.16 8.32
N VAL A 379 20.76 11.90 7.85
CA VAL A 379 21.34 10.76 8.58
C VAL A 379 22.54 10.09 7.91
N ARG A 380 22.83 10.42 6.64
CA ARG A 380 24.02 9.88 5.97
C ARG A 380 25.29 10.17 6.76
N GLY A 381 26.18 9.19 6.82
CA GLY A 381 27.44 9.29 7.56
C GLY A 381 27.33 9.12 9.08
N GLN A 382 26.12 8.89 9.62
CA GLN A 382 25.96 8.52 11.03
C GLN A 382 26.63 7.16 11.31
N PRO A 383 27.47 7.01 12.36
CA PRO A 383 28.24 5.79 12.60
C PRO A 383 27.40 4.52 12.82
N ALA A 384 26.23 4.67 13.44
CA ALA A 384 25.33 3.55 13.68
C ALA A 384 24.57 3.10 12.44
N LEU A 385 24.43 3.95 11.41
CA LEU A 385 23.69 3.59 10.19
C LEU A 385 24.46 2.53 9.41
N ALA A 386 23.91 1.31 9.35
CA ALA A 386 24.58 0.15 8.79
C ALA A 386 23.96 -0.36 7.49
N LEU A 387 22.69 -0.07 7.23
CA LEU A 387 21.96 -0.57 6.06
C LEU A 387 20.71 0.27 5.79
N TRP A 388 20.44 0.50 4.52
CA TRP A 388 19.13 0.93 4.03
C TRP A 388 18.34 -0.25 3.51
N ASP A 389 17.09 -0.39 3.92
CA ASP A 389 16.12 -1.28 3.30
C ASP A 389 15.13 -0.43 2.51
N LEU A 390 15.17 -0.54 1.18
CA LEU A 390 14.39 0.31 0.27
C LEU A 390 12.89 0.15 0.49
N ALA A 391 12.45 -1.05 0.88
CA ALA A 391 11.08 -1.33 1.26
C ALA A 391 10.96 -2.70 1.97
N ASP A 392 10.11 -2.78 2.99
CA ASP A 392 9.63 -4.06 3.51
C ASP A 392 8.50 -4.60 2.64
N ARG A 393 8.67 -5.84 2.17
CA ARG A 393 7.70 -6.69 1.45
C ARG A 393 6.89 -5.91 0.42
N PRO A 394 7.54 -5.19 -0.52
CA PRO A 394 6.86 -4.30 -1.45
C PRO A 394 5.83 -5.02 -2.33
N GLU A 395 6.01 -6.32 -2.60
CA GLU A 395 5.06 -7.13 -3.38
C GLU A 395 3.73 -7.39 -2.67
N GLN A 396 3.68 -7.17 -1.34
CA GLN A 396 2.44 -7.31 -0.57
C GLN A 396 1.63 -6.02 -0.53
N ARG A 397 2.11 -4.93 -1.14
CA ARG A 397 1.39 -3.65 -1.15
C ARG A 397 0.25 -3.66 -2.15
N THR A 398 -0.97 -3.56 -1.62
CA THR A 398 -2.20 -3.57 -2.42
C THR A 398 -2.88 -2.21 -2.55
N ILE A 399 -2.48 -1.21 -1.75
CA ILE A 399 -3.03 0.15 -1.86
C ILE A 399 -2.53 0.76 -3.17
N GLY A 400 -3.43 1.40 -3.92
CA GLY A 400 -3.19 1.91 -5.28
C GLY A 400 -3.12 0.82 -6.36
N SER A 401 -3.10 -0.46 -5.98
CA SER A 401 -2.99 -1.62 -6.88
C SER A 401 -1.82 -1.53 -7.87
N PRO A 402 -0.58 -1.23 -7.41
CA PRO A 402 0.56 -1.09 -8.30
C PRO A 402 0.86 -2.42 -9.00
N SER A 403 1.23 -2.35 -10.28
CA SER A 403 1.67 -3.52 -11.02
C SER A 403 3.05 -4.00 -10.51
N PRO A 404 3.43 -5.28 -10.72
CA PRO A 404 4.79 -5.73 -10.45
C PRO A 404 5.87 -4.90 -11.16
N ALA A 405 5.54 -4.28 -12.31
CA ALA A 405 6.43 -3.38 -13.04
C ALA A 405 6.63 -2.07 -12.29
N GLU A 406 5.54 -1.45 -11.85
CA GLU A 406 5.56 -0.19 -11.12
C GLU A 406 6.31 -0.33 -9.79
N ILE A 407 6.09 -1.43 -9.06
CA ILE A 407 6.82 -1.73 -7.82
C ILE A 407 8.34 -1.75 -8.07
N ARG A 408 8.79 -2.44 -9.12
CA ARG A 408 10.22 -2.58 -9.41
C ARG A 408 10.83 -1.31 -9.98
N ALA A 409 10.07 -0.58 -10.79
CA ALA A 409 10.49 0.71 -11.30
C ALA A 409 10.63 1.74 -10.16
N PHE A 410 9.70 1.73 -9.19
CA PHE A 410 9.83 2.51 -7.96
C PHE A 410 11.12 2.16 -7.20
N LEU A 411 11.39 0.87 -6.99
CA LEU A 411 12.60 0.42 -6.30
C LEU A 411 13.88 0.82 -7.04
N LEU A 412 13.91 0.71 -8.37
CA LEU A 412 15.03 1.17 -9.19
C LEU A 412 15.25 2.68 -9.04
N HIS A 413 14.17 3.47 -9.14
CA HIS A 413 14.21 4.93 -9.02
C HIS A 413 14.70 5.38 -7.65
N ILE A 414 14.09 4.86 -6.58
CA ILE A 414 14.46 5.17 -5.19
C ILE A 414 15.85 4.66 -4.86
N GLY A 415 16.23 3.46 -5.31
CA GLY A 415 17.55 2.89 -5.04
C GLY A 415 18.67 3.62 -5.78
N ALA A 416 18.41 4.17 -6.97
CA ALA A 416 19.34 5.07 -7.66
C ALA A 416 19.45 6.42 -6.94
N THR A 417 18.31 7.02 -6.58
CA THR A 417 18.27 8.30 -5.86
C THR A 417 18.97 8.20 -4.50
N LEU A 418 18.73 7.13 -3.74
CA LEU A 418 19.40 6.89 -2.46
C LEU A 418 20.92 6.75 -2.65
N ARG A 419 21.36 6.10 -3.73
CA ARG A 419 22.79 5.93 -4.02
C ARG A 419 23.50 7.26 -4.27
N GLU A 420 22.83 8.23 -4.89
CA GLU A 420 23.33 9.59 -5.04
C GLU A 420 23.40 10.33 -3.70
N LEU A 421 22.38 10.17 -2.85
CA LEU A 421 22.27 10.86 -1.57
C LEU A 421 23.24 10.31 -0.51
N ASP A 422 23.42 8.99 -0.48
CA ASP A 422 24.28 8.24 0.44
C ASP A 422 25.03 7.11 -0.30
N PRO A 423 26.17 7.43 -0.95
CA PRO A 423 26.95 6.45 -1.69
C PRO A 423 27.69 5.43 -0.81
N GLY A 424 27.82 5.71 0.50
CA GLY A 424 28.65 4.92 1.42
C GLY A 424 27.91 3.74 2.06
N THR A 425 26.63 3.92 2.39
CA THR A 425 25.85 2.91 3.12
C THR A 425 25.31 1.82 2.17
N PRO A 426 25.38 0.52 2.54
CA PRO A 426 24.77 -0.53 1.74
C PRO A 426 23.24 -0.42 1.71
N GLN A 427 22.61 -0.99 0.69
CA GLN A 427 21.16 -1.06 0.54
C GLN A 427 20.65 -2.47 0.18
N THR A 428 19.43 -2.79 0.62
CA THR A 428 18.73 -4.04 0.36
C THR A 428 17.25 -3.80 0.04
N ILE A 429 16.54 -4.87 -0.29
CA ILE A 429 15.08 -4.93 -0.37
C ILE A 429 14.66 -6.20 0.40
N SER A 430 13.76 -6.06 1.37
CA SER A 430 13.21 -7.20 2.11
C SER A 430 12.00 -7.80 1.40
N TRP A 431 12.20 -8.90 0.68
CA TRP A 431 11.14 -9.60 -0.06
C TRP A 431 10.39 -10.60 0.83
N ALA A 432 9.08 -10.74 0.64
CA ALA A 432 8.26 -11.73 1.34
C ALA A 432 8.36 -13.15 0.76
N THR A 433 8.88 -13.30 -0.45
CA THR A 433 8.97 -14.60 -1.14
C THR A 433 10.37 -14.87 -1.67
N SER A 434 10.78 -16.14 -1.66
CA SER A 434 12.06 -16.56 -2.25
C SER A 434 12.11 -16.31 -3.76
N THR A 435 10.98 -16.44 -4.47
CA THR A 435 10.91 -16.16 -5.91
C THR A 435 11.25 -14.70 -6.23
N ALA A 436 10.69 -13.74 -5.48
CA ALA A 436 11.01 -12.33 -5.69
C ALA A 436 12.44 -11.99 -5.24
N ALA A 437 12.89 -12.56 -4.11
CA ALA A 437 14.25 -12.41 -3.63
C ALA A 437 15.31 -12.99 -4.59
N ALA A 438 14.99 -14.08 -5.28
CA ALA A 438 15.87 -14.78 -6.21
C ALA A 438 15.93 -14.13 -7.60
N ASP A 439 15.31 -12.97 -7.81
CA ASP A 439 15.26 -12.32 -9.12
C ASP A 439 16.60 -11.66 -9.50
N PRO A 440 17.32 -12.17 -10.52
CA PRO A 440 18.61 -11.63 -10.92
C PRO A 440 18.54 -10.23 -11.52
N SER A 441 17.38 -9.80 -12.02
CA SER A 441 17.22 -8.45 -12.58
C SER A 441 17.38 -7.36 -11.50
N MET A 442 17.02 -7.67 -10.25
CA MET A 442 17.11 -6.72 -9.13
C MET A 442 18.46 -6.80 -8.39
N ALA A 443 19.26 -7.83 -8.63
CA ALA A 443 20.49 -8.06 -7.88
C ALA A 443 21.53 -6.94 -8.04
N GLY A 444 21.55 -6.26 -9.19
CA GLY A 444 22.45 -5.13 -9.45
C GLY A 444 22.14 -3.87 -8.64
N LEU A 445 20.90 -3.76 -8.12
CA LEU A 445 20.43 -2.62 -7.32
C LEU A 445 20.86 -2.72 -5.85
N VAL A 446 21.04 -3.93 -5.34
CA VAL A 446 21.20 -4.19 -3.89
C VAL A 446 22.60 -4.71 -3.56
N ASP A 447 23.12 -4.29 -2.41
CA ASP A 447 24.38 -4.81 -1.87
C ASP A 447 24.18 -6.20 -1.24
N ALA A 448 22.97 -6.49 -0.78
CA ALA A 448 22.55 -7.80 -0.31
C ALA A 448 21.06 -8.05 -0.52
N VAL A 449 20.67 -9.32 -0.53
CA VAL A 449 19.28 -9.75 -0.71
C VAL A 449 18.69 -10.08 0.64
N SER A 450 17.57 -9.45 1.00
CA SER A 450 16.85 -9.73 2.24
C SER A 450 15.60 -10.56 1.96
N LEU A 451 15.44 -11.66 2.69
CA LEU A 451 14.27 -12.52 2.67
C LEU A 451 13.53 -12.42 4.01
N HIS A 452 12.27 -11.99 3.96
CA HIS A 452 11.38 -11.88 5.11
C HIS A 452 10.47 -13.11 5.15
N LEU A 453 10.86 -14.13 5.92
CA LEU A 453 10.08 -15.36 6.05
C LEU A 453 9.00 -15.22 7.13
N THR A 454 7.76 -15.38 6.68
CA THR A 454 6.62 -15.66 7.55
C THR A 454 6.51 -17.17 7.76
N GLY A 455 6.25 -17.63 8.98
CA GLY A 455 6.24 -19.06 9.29
C GLY A 455 5.21 -19.87 8.46
N GLY A 456 5.52 -21.14 8.18
CA GLY A 456 4.62 -22.09 7.51
C GLY A 456 5.16 -22.73 6.22
N GLY A 457 6.14 -22.11 5.57
CA GLY A 457 6.87 -22.68 4.42
C GLY A 457 8.10 -23.50 4.82
N ASP A 458 8.79 -24.08 3.83
CA ASP A 458 10.11 -24.71 4.02
C ASP A 458 11.22 -23.65 3.94
N PRO A 459 11.84 -23.26 5.07
CA PRO A 459 12.89 -22.25 5.06
C PRO A 459 14.15 -22.73 4.35
N THR A 460 14.43 -24.04 4.31
CA THR A 460 15.64 -24.57 3.66
C THR A 460 15.54 -24.36 2.16
N ALA A 461 14.42 -24.80 1.56
CA ALA A 461 14.17 -24.60 0.13
C ALA A 461 14.10 -23.11 -0.25
N ALA A 462 13.52 -22.27 0.61
CA ALA A 462 13.45 -20.83 0.37
C ALA A 462 14.84 -20.17 0.36
N ILE A 463 15.71 -20.53 1.31
CA ILE A 463 17.10 -20.04 1.38
C ILE A 463 17.91 -20.56 0.19
N GLU A 464 17.79 -21.84 -0.13
CA GLU A 464 18.53 -22.47 -1.24
C GLU A 464 18.16 -21.85 -2.60
N ALA A 465 16.87 -21.55 -2.82
CA ALA A 465 16.41 -20.89 -4.04
C ALA A 465 17.09 -19.54 -4.26
N VAL A 466 17.18 -18.70 -3.22
CA VAL A 466 17.84 -17.38 -3.30
C VAL A 466 19.34 -17.52 -3.52
N ARG A 467 20.01 -18.38 -2.75
CA ARG A 467 21.46 -18.58 -2.87
C ARG A 467 21.89 -19.18 -4.20
N THR A 468 21.07 -20.05 -4.77
CA THR A 468 21.34 -20.67 -6.07
C THR A 468 21.22 -19.63 -7.19
N ALA A 469 20.21 -18.76 -7.11
CA ALA A 469 20.03 -17.71 -8.11
C ALA A 469 21.07 -16.59 -7.99
N LEU A 470 21.48 -16.26 -6.75
CA LEU A 470 22.33 -15.09 -6.44
C LEU A 470 23.53 -15.48 -5.56
N PRO A 471 24.46 -16.31 -6.06
CA PRO A 471 25.56 -16.86 -5.25
C PRO A 471 26.55 -15.80 -4.74
N ASP A 472 26.67 -14.68 -5.47
CA ASP A 472 27.64 -13.61 -5.17
C ASP A 472 27.06 -12.48 -4.30
N ARG A 473 25.83 -12.63 -3.81
CA ARG A 473 25.17 -11.61 -2.97
C ARG A 473 25.02 -12.13 -1.54
N ALA A 474 25.36 -11.29 -0.57
CA ALA A 474 25.07 -11.59 0.82
C ALA A 474 23.56 -11.75 1.02
N MET A 475 23.16 -12.65 1.91
CA MET A 475 21.76 -12.92 2.21
C MET A 475 21.45 -12.53 3.65
N LEU A 476 20.42 -11.70 3.81
CA LEU A 476 19.81 -11.36 5.08
C LEU A 476 18.52 -12.14 5.24
N LEU A 477 18.26 -12.59 6.46
CA LEU A 477 17.04 -13.32 6.78
C LEU A 477 16.31 -12.62 7.92
N THR A 478 15.11 -12.13 7.63
CA THR A 478 14.18 -11.63 8.65
C THR A 478 13.15 -12.72 8.94
N VAL A 479 13.01 -13.08 10.21
CA VAL A 479 12.08 -14.10 10.69
C VAL A 479 10.94 -13.41 11.42
N THR A 480 9.71 -13.57 10.94
CA THR A 480 8.53 -13.17 11.70
C THR A 480 8.15 -14.29 12.67
N GLY A 481 8.05 -13.97 13.95
CA GLY A 481 7.45 -14.91 14.90
C GLY A 481 5.98 -15.15 14.54
N LEU A 482 5.54 -16.41 14.60
CA LEU A 482 4.12 -16.70 14.45
C LEU A 482 3.35 -16.12 15.63
N SER A 483 2.28 -15.40 15.31
CA SER A 483 1.31 -14.92 16.31
C SER A 483 0.91 -16.06 17.26
N THR A 484 1.09 -15.84 18.55
CA THR A 484 0.74 -16.79 19.62
C THR A 484 -0.69 -16.61 20.14
N GLU A 485 -1.45 -15.67 19.58
CA GLU A 485 -2.83 -15.43 19.98
C GLU A 485 -3.82 -16.33 19.22
N GLY A 486 -4.53 -17.15 20.01
CA GLY A 486 -5.42 -18.21 19.54
C GLY A 486 -6.34 -17.83 18.39
N GLY A 487 -6.24 -18.60 17.30
CA GLY A 487 -7.05 -18.46 16.08
C GLY A 487 -8.12 -19.53 15.93
N TRP A 488 -8.99 -19.35 14.93
CA TRP A 488 -10.02 -20.30 14.51
C TRP A 488 -9.52 -21.29 13.44
N GLY A 489 -8.20 -21.43 13.28
CA GLY A 489 -7.60 -22.36 12.35
C GLY A 489 -7.34 -23.74 12.97
N PRO A 490 -7.24 -24.80 12.14
CA PRO A 490 -6.92 -26.16 12.61
C PRO A 490 -5.53 -26.28 13.23
N LEU A 491 -4.68 -25.30 12.95
CA LEU A 491 -3.31 -25.23 13.42
C LEU A 491 -3.25 -24.36 14.69
N PRO A 492 -2.89 -24.92 15.86
CA PRO A 492 -2.84 -24.16 17.12
C PRO A 492 -1.81 -23.05 17.02
N LYS A 493 -2.14 -21.87 17.54
CA LYS A 493 -1.23 -20.73 17.72
C LYS A 493 -0.81 -20.70 19.19
N THR A 494 0.39 -21.20 19.49
CA THR A 494 0.95 -21.29 20.86
C THR A 494 2.41 -20.86 20.86
N GLU A 495 2.93 -20.51 22.03
CA GLU A 495 4.34 -20.14 22.18
C GLU A 495 5.29 -21.32 21.89
N THR A 496 4.89 -22.55 22.23
CA THR A 496 5.62 -23.78 21.86
C THR A 496 5.78 -23.90 20.35
N ARG A 497 4.69 -23.65 19.62
CA ARG A 497 4.72 -23.66 18.16
C ARG A 497 5.61 -22.55 17.62
N GLN A 498 5.45 -21.32 18.12
CA GLN A 498 6.30 -20.20 17.72
C GLN A 498 7.79 -20.56 17.88
N ALA A 499 8.19 -21.15 19.02
CA ALA A 499 9.56 -21.59 19.25
C ALA A 499 10.00 -22.68 18.25
N SER A 500 9.18 -23.68 17.98
CA SER A 500 9.48 -24.73 16.99
C SER A 500 9.61 -24.16 15.57
N ASP A 501 8.75 -23.23 15.18
CA ASP A 501 8.78 -22.58 13.88
C ASP A 501 10.02 -21.70 13.71
N VAL A 502 10.34 -20.88 14.72
CA VAL A 502 11.56 -20.05 14.74
C VAL A 502 12.82 -20.91 14.68
N ALA A 503 12.92 -21.98 15.47
CA ALA A 503 14.10 -22.85 15.44
C ALA A 503 14.32 -23.53 14.11
N ARG A 504 13.25 -23.92 13.39
CA ARG A 504 13.38 -24.46 12.05
C ARG A 504 14.04 -23.46 11.11
N VAL A 505 13.64 -22.20 11.18
CA VAL A 505 14.18 -21.12 10.34
C VAL A 505 15.64 -20.83 10.73
N LEU A 506 15.94 -20.72 12.02
CA LEU A 506 17.30 -20.51 12.52
C LEU A 506 18.24 -21.67 12.17
N LEU A 507 17.78 -22.91 12.29
CA LEU A 507 18.57 -24.10 11.92
C LEU A 507 18.83 -24.17 10.42
N ALA A 508 17.87 -23.78 9.59
CA ALA A 508 18.06 -23.67 8.15
C ALA A 508 19.09 -22.57 7.82
N ALA A 509 19.03 -21.43 8.51
CA ALA A 509 19.98 -20.35 8.37
C ALA A 509 21.40 -20.73 8.82
N GLU A 510 21.55 -21.43 9.95
CA GLU A 510 22.82 -21.94 10.47
C GLU A 510 23.46 -22.93 9.48
N ARG A 511 22.68 -23.88 8.97
CA ARG A 511 23.14 -24.84 7.95
C ARG A 511 23.55 -24.17 6.65
N ALA A 512 22.89 -23.05 6.30
CA ALA A 512 23.26 -22.24 5.16
C ALA A 512 24.46 -21.30 5.46
N GLY A 513 24.92 -21.20 6.71
CA GLY A 513 26.01 -20.31 7.09
C GLY A 513 25.64 -18.82 6.99
N LEU A 514 24.37 -18.47 7.22
CA LEU A 514 23.93 -17.07 7.20
C LEU A 514 24.42 -16.34 8.45
N SER A 515 25.03 -15.17 8.24
CA SER A 515 25.58 -14.29 9.29
C SER A 515 24.71 -13.07 9.60
N HIS A 516 23.55 -12.94 8.95
CA HIS A 516 22.67 -11.79 9.09
C HIS A 516 21.24 -12.25 9.35
N LEU A 517 20.85 -12.16 10.62
CA LEU A 517 19.53 -12.59 11.09
C LEU A 517 18.81 -11.41 11.70
N SER A 518 17.51 -11.33 11.46
CA SER A 518 16.65 -10.32 12.06
C SER A 518 15.36 -10.96 12.57
N VAL A 519 14.83 -10.44 13.67
CA VAL A 519 13.51 -10.81 14.20
C VAL A 519 12.53 -9.67 13.99
N ALA A 520 11.43 -9.93 13.29
CA ALA A 520 10.50 -8.90 12.84
C ALA A 520 9.74 -8.17 13.96
N THR A 521 9.64 -8.75 15.16
CA THR A 521 9.04 -8.10 16.33
C THR A 521 9.72 -8.62 17.59
N LEU A 522 10.31 -7.76 18.42
CA LEU A 522 10.88 -8.22 19.70
C LEU A 522 9.79 -8.46 20.76
N THR A 523 8.88 -7.52 20.93
CA THR A 523 7.89 -7.50 22.02
C THR A 523 6.48 -7.52 21.45
N ASP A 524 5.61 -8.32 22.03
CA ASP A 524 4.20 -8.35 21.67
C ASP A 524 3.57 -6.96 21.78
N THR A 525 2.72 -6.65 20.82
CA THR A 525 1.85 -5.48 20.80
C THR A 525 0.40 -5.91 21.02
N LYS A 526 -0.51 -4.95 21.21
CA LYS A 526 -1.95 -5.24 21.31
C LYS A 526 -2.53 -5.92 20.06
N THR A 527 -1.87 -5.77 18.92
CA THR A 527 -2.35 -6.22 17.61
C THR A 527 -1.49 -7.31 16.99
N ASP A 528 -0.30 -7.56 17.56
CA ASP A 528 0.63 -8.59 17.10
C ASP A 528 1.28 -9.29 18.30
N ALA A 529 0.92 -10.56 18.49
CA ALA A 529 1.50 -11.45 19.48
C ALA A 529 2.62 -12.34 18.90
N GLY A 530 3.30 -11.88 17.85
CA GLY A 530 4.42 -12.55 17.21
C GLY A 530 5.78 -12.29 17.86
N GLY A 531 5.86 -11.46 18.91
CA GLY A 531 7.10 -11.07 19.57
C GLY A 531 7.76 -12.21 20.34
N LEU A 532 9.05 -12.06 20.65
CA LEU A 532 9.83 -12.95 21.54
C LEU A 532 9.57 -12.65 23.03
N LEU A 533 9.17 -11.43 23.36
CA LEU A 533 8.78 -10.99 24.68
C LEU A 533 7.27 -10.75 24.71
N ARG A 534 6.63 -11.03 25.85
CA ARG A 534 5.22 -10.65 26.09
C ARG A 534 5.12 -9.15 26.36
N THR A 535 3.91 -8.62 26.41
CA THR A 535 3.63 -7.19 26.69
C THR A 535 4.15 -6.70 28.04
N ASP A 536 4.34 -7.61 29.01
CA ASP A 536 4.94 -7.32 30.32
C ASP A 536 6.49 -7.41 30.32
N GLY A 537 7.09 -7.73 29.17
CA GLY A 537 8.54 -7.91 29.00
C GLY A 537 9.07 -9.28 29.43
N SER A 538 8.21 -10.21 29.85
CA SER A 538 8.62 -11.60 30.13
C SER A 538 8.96 -12.33 28.85
N ALA A 539 10.02 -13.15 28.87
CA ALA A 539 10.46 -13.91 27.71
C ALA A 539 9.51 -15.06 27.37
N LYS A 540 9.24 -15.25 26.07
CA LYS A 540 8.64 -16.47 25.54
C LYS A 540 9.72 -17.53 25.29
N PRO A 541 9.37 -18.82 25.16
CA PRO A 541 10.32 -19.88 24.82
C PRO A 541 11.16 -19.61 23.57
N ALA A 542 10.60 -18.90 22.58
CA ALA A 542 11.32 -18.54 21.35
C ALA A 542 12.48 -17.56 21.58
N ALA A 543 12.47 -16.77 22.67
CA ALA A 543 13.54 -15.81 22.96
C ALA A 543 14.88 -16.49 23.26
N ALA A 544 14.85 -17.62 23.96
CA ALA A 544 16.05 -18.39 24.33
C ALA A 544 16.81 -18.94 23.11
N LEU A 545 16.19 -18.95 21.93
CA LEU A 545 16.79 -19.46 20.69
C LEU A 545 17.80 -18.51 20.05
N PHE A 546 17.79 -17.26 20.50
CA PHE A 546 18.70 -16.22 20.04
C PHE A 546 19.89 -16.04 20.97
N GLU A 547 19.94 -16.80 22.07
CA GLU A 547 21.11 -16.86 22.94
C GLU A 547 22.25 -17.61 22.25
N ALA A 548 23.49 -17.19 22.52
CA ALA A 548 24.66 -17.80 21.93
C ALA A 548 24.76 -19.30 22.32
N GLY A 549 24.78 -20.18 21.31
CA GLY A 549 24.88 -21.63 21.51
C GLY A 549 23.57 -22.33 21.89
N ALA A 550 22.42 -21.67 21.72
CA ALA A 550 21.12 -22.28 21.98
C ALA A 550 20.89 -23.56 21.13
N PRO A 551 20.41 -24.66 21.72
CA PRO A 551 20.17 -25.90 20.99
C PRO A 551 18.91 -25.80 20.11
N LEU A 552 19.09 -25.70 18.80
CA LEU A 552 18.00 -25.56 17.83
C LEU A 552 17.31 -26.89 17.46
N THR A 553 17.93 -28.04 17.75
CA THR A 553 17.46 -29.38 17.33
C THR A 553 16.59 -30.08 18.37
N THR A 554 16.55 -29.58 19.60
CA THR A 554 15.87 -30.24 20.73
C THR A 554 14.49 -29.64 21.05
N ILE A 555 13.95 -28.79 20.17
CA ILE A 555 12.66 -28.15 20.45
C ILE A 555 11.52 -29.12 20.16
N PRO A 556 10.69 -29.46 21.17
CA PRO A 556 9.55 -30.32 20.95
C PRO A 556 8.55 -29.64 20.00
N ALA A 557 8.08 -30.39 19.01
CA ALA A 557 6.95 -29.96 18.19
C ALA A 557 5.70 -29.76 19.07
N ALA A 558 4.76 -28.93 18.60
CA ALA A 558 3.48 -28.72 19.29
C ALA A 558 2.81 -30.07 19.60
N GLY A 559 2.60 -30.34 20.88
CA GLY A 559 2.07 -31.61 21.38
C GLY A 559 0.55 -31.66 21.31
N VAL A 560 -0.05 -32.83 21.55
CA VAL A 560 -1.52 -33.02 21.55
C VAL A 560 -2.23 -32.07 22.52
N LEU A 561 -1.57 -31.68 23.61
CA LEU A 561 -2.11 -30.72 24.57
C LEU A 561 -2.23 -29.30 23.99
N ASP A 562 -1.31 -28.86 23.12
CA ASP A 562 -1.42 -27.57 22.42
C ASP A 562 -2.68 -27.52 21.53
N TYR A 563 -3.01 -28.65 20.90
CA TYR A 563 -4.24 -28.82 20.13
C TYR A 563 -5.47 -28.81 21.03
N ALA A 564 -5.42 -29.48 22.19
CA ALA A 564 -6.53 -29.52 23.14
C ALA A 564 -6.90 -28.14 23.72
N THR A 565 -5.92 -27.24 23.86
CA THR A 565 -6.14 -25.85 24.30
C THR A 565 -6.53 -24.88 23.17
N SER A 566 -6.53 -25.34 21.91
CA SER A 566 -6.87 -24.51 20.76
C SER A 566 -8.38 -24.25 20.67
N LYS A 567 -8.76 -22.97 20.50
CA LYS A 567 -10.17 -22.53 20.34
C LYS A 567 -10.89 -23.30 19.24
N PHE A 568 -10.22 -23.57 18.12
CA PHE A 568 -10.79 -24.35 17.01
C PHE A 568 -11.13 -25.78 17.42
N TRP A 569 -10.19 -26.50 18.04
CA TRP A 569 -10.39 -27.90 18.42
C TRP A 569 -11.38 -28.04 19.57
N ILE A 570 -11.39 -27.10 20.51
CA ILE A 570 -12.43 -27.01 21.54
C ILE A 570 -13.82 -26.90 20.90
N LEU A 571 -13.99 -26.03 19.90
CA LEU A 571 -15.25 -25.89 19.16
C LEU A 571 -15.60 -27.19 18.40
N VAL A 572 -14.65 -27.78 17.68
CA VAL A 572 -14.87 -29.03 16.92
C VAL A 572 -15.34 -30.14 17.87
N VAL A 573 -14.68 -30.31 19.02
CA VAL A 573 -15.08 -31.29 20.04
C VAL A 573 -16.46 -30.96 20.59
N ALA A 574 -16.77 -29.68 20.90
CA ALA A 574 -18.09 -29.27 21.37
C ALA A 574 -19.21 -29.57 20.35
N VAL A 575 -18.96 -29.34 19.06
CA VAL A 575 -19.90 -29.65 17.96
C VAL A 575 -20.09 -31.16 17.82
N LEU A 576 -19.01 -31.95 17.89
CA LEU A 576 -19.08 -33.41 17.84
C LEU A 576 -19.87 -33.98 19.04
N LEU A 577 -19.66 -33.44 20.24
CA LEU A 577 -20.41 -33.82 21.44
C LEU A 577 -21.89 -33.43 21.33
N ALA A 578 -22.19 -32.25 20.81
CA ALA A 578 -23.57 -31.81 20.57
C ALA A 578 -24.28 -32.69 19.53
N ALA A 579 -23.60 -33.06 18.44
CA ALA A 579 -24.12 -33.96 17.42
C ALA A 579 -24.37 -35.37 17.98
N ALA A 580 -23.42 -35.90 18.77
CA ALA A 580 -23.59 -37.18 19.48
C ALA A 580 -24.77 -37.14 20.46
N GLY A 581 -24.91 -36.05 21.22
CA GLY A 581 -26.05 -35.81 22.12
C GLY A 581 -27.38 -35.77 21.37
N ALA A 582 -27.45 -35.07 20.24
CA ALA A 582 -28.64 -35.01 19.40
C ALA A 582 -29.02 -36.38 18.81
N LEU A 583 -28.02 -37.16 18.36
CA LEU A 583 -28.23 -38.54 17.88
C LEU A 583 -28.75 -39.47 18.98
N LEU A 584 -28.21 -39.38 20.20
CA LEU A 584 -28.68 -40.14 21.35
C LEU A 584 -30.10 -39.74 21.75
N TRP A 585 -30.42 -38.44 21.72
CA TRP A 585 -31.77 -37.93 21.99
C TRP A 585 -32.78 -38.38 20.92
N ALA A 586 -32.43 -38.31 19.64
CA ALA A 586 -33.25 -38.80 18.54
C ALA A 586 -33.49 -40.32 18.63
N ARG A 587 -32.47 -41.10 19.00
CA ARG A 587 -32.61 -42.54 19.28
C ARG A 587 -33.55 -42.81 20.45
N ARG A 588 -33.47 -42.01 21.52
CA ARG A 588 -34.37 -42.12 22.69
C ARG A 588 -35.82 -41.82 22.31
N LEU A 589 -36.06 -40.75 21.53
CA LEU A 589 -37.39 -40.38 21.03
C LEU A 589 -38.01 -41.44 20.12
N ARG A 590 -37.21 -42.11 19.28
CA ARG A 590 -37.68 -43.24 18.46
C ARG A 590 -38.08 -44.46 19.30
N ARG A 591 -37.37 -44.73 20.40
CA ARG A 591 -37.72 -45.82 21.34
C ARG A 591 -39.01 -45.52 22.12
N THR A 592 -39.30 -44.26 22.45
CA THR A 592 -40.53 -43.87 23.14
C THR A 592 -41.75 -43.70 22.23
N ARG A 593 -41.57 -43.74 20.90
CA ARG A 593 -42.65 -43.63 19.90
C ARG A 593 -43.06 -44.96 19.25
N MET A 594 -42.68 -46.11 19.81
CA MET A 594 -43.33 -47.37 19.41
C MET A 594 -44.76 -47.41 19.99
N PRO A 595 -45.81 -47.48 19.15
CA PRO A 595 -47.18 -47.55 19.64
C PRO A 595 -47.47 -48.91 20.28
N GLN A 596 -48.16 -48.90 21.42
CA GLN A 596 -48.79 -50.08 22.00
C GLN A 596 -49.74 -50.72 20.98
N LYS A 597 -49.56 -52.02 20.76
CA LYS A 597 -50.42 -52.88 19.96
C LYS A 597 -51.80 -53.00 20.64
N PRO A 598 -52.94 -52.69 19.98
CA PRO A 598 -54.25 -52.99 20.55
C PRO A 598 -54.55 -54.49 20.45
N GLY A 599 -55.19 -55.03 21.48
CA GLY A 599 -55.48 -56.45 21.63
C GLY A 599 -56.53 -56.99 20.65
N SER A 600 -56.43 -58.29 20.39
CA SER A 600 -57.52 -59.13 19.89
C SER A 600 -57.60 -60.36 20.78
N ALA A 601 -58.81 -60.63 21.24
CA ALA A 601 -59.18 -61.64 22.23
C ALA A 601 -59.18 -63.08 21.68
N ASP A 602 -59.21 -63.99 22.65
CA ASP A 602 -59.77 -65.36 22.65
C ASP A 602 -58.96 -66.55 22.07
N SER A 603 -58.35 -67.25 23.04
CA SER A 603 -58.15 -68.70 23.22
C SER A 603 -59.37 -69.57 22.84
N PRO A 604 -59.29 -70.93 22.69
CA PRO A 604 -58.38 -71.79 23.44
C PRO A 604 -57.77 -73.04 22.75
N THR A 605 -56.74 -73.54 23.43
CA THR A 605 -56.17 -74.91 23.48
C THR A 605 -56.86 -76.01 22.68
N THR A 606 -56.06 -76.83 21.97
CA THR A 606 -55.99 -78.29 22.17
C THR A 606 -54.67 -78.84 21.61
N GLU A 607 -54.13 -79.79 22.37
CA GLU A 607 -53.01 -80.70 22.14
C GLU A 607 -52.96 -81.33 20.72
N LEU A 608 -51.77 -81.76 20.26
CA LEU A 608 -51.33 -83.15 20.37
C LEU A 608 -49.99 -83.37 19.63
N HIS A 609 -49.19 -84.26 20.20
CA HIS A 609 -47.99 -84.96 19.73
C HIS A 609 -47.79 -85.07 18.20
N LYS A 610 -46.58 -85.18 17.63
CA LYS A 610 -45.50 -86.10 17.98
C LYS A 610 -44.27 -85.81 17.07
N HIS A 611 -43.08 -85.86 17.65
CA HIS A 611 -41.78 -86.09 16.99
C HIS A 611 -41.71 -87.52 16.38
N PRO A 612 -40.62 -88.00 15.73
CA PRO A 612 -39.33 -87.38 15.34
C PRO A 612 -38.80 -87.81 13.94
N GLY A 613 -37.56 -87.40 13.62
CA GLY A 613 -36.62 -88.08 12.70
C GLY A 613 -36.76 -87.64 11.25
N ASP A 614 -35.72 -87.36 10.46
CA ASP A 614 -34.29 -87.59 10.61
C ASP A 614 -33.50 -86.51 9.84
N THR A 615 -32.29 -86.29 10.32
CA THR A 615 -31.12 -85.60 9.74
C THR A 615 -30.66 -86.19 8.39
N PRO A 616 -29.54 -85.74 7.79
CA PRO A 616 -29.19 -84.39 7.32
C PRO A 616 -28.63 -84.42 5.86
N GLU A 617 -28.60 -83.28 5.17
CA GLU A 617 -27.44 -82.77 4.40
C GLU A 617 -27.68 -81.32 4.00
#